data_AF-A0A164RIF5-F1
#
_entry.id   AF-A0A164RIF5-F1
#
_cell.length_a   1.000
_cell.length_b   1.000
_cell.length_c   1.000
_cell.angle_alpha   90.00
_cell.angle_beta   90.00
_cell.angle_gamma   90.00
#
_symmetry.space_group_name_H-M   'P 1'
#
loop_
_entity.id
_entity.type
_entity.pdbx_description
1 polymer ?
#
loop_
_entity_poly.entity_id
_entity_poly.type
_entity_poly.pdbx_seq_one_letter_code
_entity_poly.pdbx_strand_id
1 'polypeptide(L)'
;MNFTDKDGKATSKTVILGTNTLNYIWEDQELVSTPSWIGRTPKFPGTAAGGSLKADEWRSFCSIFLVFSLVRLWNGKGGRFPELLTNFMHLVAATELASLRAVSPQSVRLYESHIRAYLHGHRQLFLDQRFVPNQHTALHLGQMLRMFGPVHAWRTFPFERYNGMMQSINNNSKIGNSMSAYFVLDEPLTVD
;
A
#
# COMPACT_ATOMS: atom_id res chain seq x y z
N MET A 1 -26.83 -5.41 22.94
CA MET A 1 -27.02 -5.12 24.37
C MET A 1 -25.92 -4.16 24.77
N ASN A 2 -26.26 -2.93 25.17
CA ASN A 2 -25.30 -1.85 25.42
C ASN A 2 -24.97 -1.80 26.91
N PHE A 3 -23.69 -1.82 27.26
CA PHE A 3 -23.22 -1.51 28.61
C PHE A 3 -22.66 -0.08 28.62
N THR A 4 -23.07 0.71 29.61
CA THR A 4 -22.64 2.10 29.84
C THR A 4 -21.56 2.15 30.92
N ASP A 5 -20.50 2.92 30.69
CA ASP A 5 -19.54 3.33 31.72
C ASP A 5 -20.05 4.58 32.48
N LYS A 6 -19.52 4.83 33.68
CA LYS A 6 -19.98 5.80 34.69
C LYS A 6 -20.01 7.27 34.25
N ASP A 7 -19.48 7.60 33.08
CA ASP A 7 -19.45 8.98 32.53
C ASP A 7 -20.31 9.20 31.27
N GLY A 8 -21.23 8.28 30.94
CA GLY A 8 -22.31 8.56 29.97
C GLY A 8 -21.88 8.88 28.54
N LYS A 9 -20.64 8.61 28.14
CA LYS A 9 -20.13 8.88 26.78
C LYS A 9 -19.84 7.58 26.03
N ALA A 10 -20.79 7.16 25.18
CA ALA A 10 -20.61 6.03 24.30
C ALA A 10 -19.87 6.44 23.02
N THR A 11 -18.57 6.19 22.95
CA THR A 11 -17.87 6.01 21.66
C THR A 11 -16.92 4.82 21.76
N SER A 12 -17.48 3.62 21.80
CA SER A 12 -16.70 2.42 21.52
C SER A 12 -16.32 2.45 20.04
N LYS A 13 -15.07 2.80 19.73
CA LYS A 13 -14.52 2.59 18.38
C LYS A 13 -14.67 1.09 18.11
N THR A 14 -15.48 0.75 17.12
CA THR A 14 -15.67 -0.65 16.71
C THR A 14 -14.35 -1.17 16.14
N VAL A 15 -13.58 -1.89 16.95
CA VAL A 15 -12.32 -2.51 16.53
C VAL A 15 -12.63 -3.84 15.86
N ILE A 16 -12.40 -3.93 14.54
CA ILE A 16 -12.67 -5.14 13.75
C ILE A 16 -11.53 -6.16 13.92
N LEU A 17 -10.29 -5.66 13.89
CA LEU A 17 -9.08 -6.43 14.15
C LEU A 17 -8.64 -6.15 15.59
N GLY A 18 -9.31 -6.80 16.55
CA GLY A 18 -8.94 -6.69 17.96
C GLY A 18 -7.55 -7.28 18.22
N THR A 19 -6.96 -6.97 19.36
CA THR A 19 -5.62 -7.44 19.77
C THR A 19 -5.46 -8.96 19.62
N ASN A 20 -6.47 -9.73 20.01
CA ASN A 20 -6.45 -11.19 19.87
C ASN A 20 -6.40 -11.64 18.40
N THR A 21 -7.10 -10.95 17.51
CA THR A 21 -7.06 -11.27 16.07
C THR A 21 -5.70 -10.94 15.46
N LEU A 22 -5.07 -9.84 15.89
CA LEU A 22 -3.72 -9.47 15.44
C LEU A 22 -2.67 -10.49 15.90
N ASN A 23 -2.76 -11.00 17.13
CA ASN A 23 -1.86 -12.05 17.60
C ASN A 23 -1.96 -13.31 16.74
N TYR A 24 -3.18 -13.77 16.43
CA TYR A 24 -3.36 -14.92 15.53
C TYR A 24 -2.83 -14.66 14.12
N ILE A 25 -2.95 -13.44 13.61
CA ILE A 25 -2.37 -13.06 12.31
C ILE A 25 -0.85 -13.17 12.38
N TRP A 26 -0.21 -12.70 13.45
CA TRP A 26 1.25 -12.76 13.60
C TRP A 26 1.75 -14.20 13.74
N GLU A 27 1.04 -15.06 14.47
CA GLU A 27 1.33 -16.49 14.54
C GLU A 27 1.21 -17.15 13.15
N ASP A 28 0.15 -16.84 12.41
CA ASP A 28 -0.03 -17.35 11.04
C ASP A 28 1.08 -16.87 10.09
N GLN A 29 1.62 -15.66 10.27
CA GLN A 29 2.74 -15.15 9.46
C GLN A 29 4.01 -15.99 9.60
N GLU A 30 4.23 -16.65 10.74
CA GLU A 30 5.37 -17.55 10.94
C GLU A 30 5.20 -18.90 10.22
N LEU A 31 3.96 -19.30 9.95
CA LEU A 31 3.63 -20.56 9.29
C LEU A 31 3.61 -20.44 7.75
N VAL A 32 3.37 -19.23 7.22
CA VAL A 32 3.26 -18.98 5.78
C VAL A 32 4.64 -18.76 5.18
N SER A 33 5.07 -19.69 4.30
CA SER A 33 6.25 -19.50 3.47
C SER A 33 5.90 -18.69 2.21
N THR A 34 6.64 -17.60 1.97
CA THR A 34 6.51 -16.80 0.75
C THR A 34 7.70 -17.00 -0.18
N PRO A 35 7.49 -16.97 -1.51
CA PRO A 35 8.59 -16.95 -2.47
C PRO A 35 9.56 -15.80 -2.23
N SER A 36 10.83 -15.97 -2.62
CA SER A 36 11.91 -14.99 -2.38
C SER A 36 11.73 -13.65 -3.07
N TRP A 37 10.88 -13.56 -4.10
CA TRP A 37 10.56 -12.32 -4.81
C TRP A 37 9.49 -11.47 -4.11
N ILE A 38 8.74 -12.04 -3.17
CA ILE A 38 7.89 -11.27 -2.26
C ILE A 38 8.83 -10.74 -1.17
N GLY A 39 8.86 -9.41 -1.02
CA GLY A 39 9.73 -8.75 -0.05
C GLY A 39 9.51 -9.23 1.39
N ARG A 40 10.34 -8.76 2.32
CA ARG A 40 10.27 -9.21 3.72
C ARG A 40 8.86 -9.04 4.28
N THR A 41 8.37 -10.09 4.93
CA THR A 41 7.14 -10.05 5.70
C THR A 41 7.21 -8.94 6.75
N PRO A 42 6.23 -8.03 6.81
CA PRO A 42 6.23 -6.99 7.82
C PRO A 42 6.09 -7.60 9.21
N LYS A 43 6.98 -7.19 10.12
CA LYS A 43 6.97 -7.63 11.53
C LYS A 43 5.99 -6.75 12.32
N PHE A 44 5.04 -7.36 13.01
CA PHE A 44 4.04 -6.69 13.87
C PHE A 44 3.26 -5.54 13.20
N PRO A 45 2.67 -5.78 12.00
CA PRO A 45 1.86 -4.78 11.32
C PRO A 45 0.71 -4.28 12.21
N GLY A 46 0.56 -2.96 12.31
CA GLY A 46 -0.44 -2.32 13.16
C GLY A 46 0.04 -1.92 14.57
N THR A 47 1.31 -2.17 14.91
CA THR A 47 1.93 -1.69 16.16
C THR A 47 2.92 -0.55 15.91
N ALA A 48 3.15 0.28 16.92
CA ALA A 48 4.19 1.31 16.86
C ALA A 48 5.61 0.71 16.70
N ALA A 49 5.82 -0.52 17.18
CA ALA A 49 7.09 -1.23 17.08
C ALA A 49 7.42 -1.74 15.66
N GLY A 50 6.40 -1.94 14.81
CA GLY A 50 6.55 -2.44 13.44
C GLY A 50 7.04 -1.41 12.42
N GLY A 51 7.14 -0.13 12.81
CA GLY A 51 7.49 0.96 11.90
C GLY A 51 6.40 1.24 10.84
N SER A 52 6.73 2.10 9.87
CA SER A 52 5.83 2.40 8.75
C SER A 52 6.04 1.40 7.62
N LEU A 53 4.97 0.75 7.17
CA LEU A 53 5.02 -0.17 6.04
C LEU A 53 5.01 0.60 4.72
N LYS A 54 5.83 0.15 3.77
CA LYS A 54 5.82 0.62 2.38
C LYS A 54 4.60 0.06 1.64
N ALA A 55 4.24 0.70 0.54
CA ALA A 55 3.05 0.32 -0.24
C ALA A 55 3.05 -1.17 -0.68
N ASP A 56 4.22 -1.70 -1.07
CA ASP A 56 4.37 -3.10 -1.50
C ASP A 56 4.28 -4.09 -0.33
N GLU A 57 4.76 -3.69 0.85
CA GLU A 57 4.62 -4.46 2.09
C GLU A 57 3.15 -4.52 2.54
N TRP A 58 2.44 -3.39 2.46
CA TRP A 58 0.98 -3.36 2.70
C TRP A 58 0.23 -4.28 1.75
N ARG A 59 0.57 -4.25 0.46
CA ARG A 59 -0.08 -5.10 -0.54
C ARG A 59 0.11 -6.59 -0.21
N SER A 60 1.35 -6.99 0.07
CA SER A 60 1.68 -8.37 0.41
C SER A 60 1.00 -8.81 1.70
N PHE A 61 1.01 -7.94 2.72
CA PHE A 61 0.31 -8.17 3.98
C PHE A 61 -1.18 -8.42 3.79
N CYS A 62 -1.86 -7.52 3.08
CA CYS A 62 -3.30 -7.61 2.88
C CYS A 62 -3.70 -8.79 1.99
N SER A 63 -2.96 -9.06 0.92
CA SER A 63 -3.39 -10.02 -0.11
C SER A 63 -3.02 -11.46 0.20
N ILE A 64 -2.01 -11.68 1.05
CA ILE A 64 -1.54 -13.01 1.43
C ILE A 64 -1.93 -13.31 2.87
N PHE A 65 -1.35 -12.58 3.81
CA PHE A 65 -1.43 -12.92 5.24
C PHE A 65 -2.82 -12.64 5.81
N LEU A 66 -3.40 -11.45 5.54
CA LEU A 66 -4.75 -11.17 5.99
C LEU A 66 -5.80 -12.06 5.31
N VAL A 67 -5.65 -12.36 4.01
CA VAL A 67 -6.57 -13.31 3.36
C VAL A 67 -6.51 -14.67 4.05
N PHE A 68 -5.31 -15.23 4.23
CA PHE A 68 -5.13 -16.52 4.90
C PHE A 68 -5.74 -16.53 6.31
N SER A 69 -5.31 -15.59 7.16
CA SER A 69 -5.73 -15.54 8.55
C SER A 69 -7.21 -15.23 8.71
N LEU A 70 -7.76 -14.27 7.98
CA LEU A 70 -9.17 -13.90 8.13
C LEU A 70 -10.09 -14.99 7.59
N VAL A 71 -9.73 -15.66 6.49
CA VAL A 71 -10.49 -16.84 6.04
C VAL A 71 -10.45 -17.93 7.12
N ARG A 72 -9.28 -18.27 7.67
CA ARG A 72 -9.16 -19.28 8.74
C ARG A 72 -9.95 -18.90 9.99
N LEU A 73 -9.87 -17.65 10.44
CA LEU A 73 -10.44 -17.18 11.69
C LEU A 73 -11.95 -16.89 11.61
N TRP A 74 -12.45 -16.51 10.43
CA TRP A 74 -13.84 -16.06 10.25
C TRP A 74 -14.69 -17.05 9.46
N ASN A 75 -14.10 -18.07 8.82
CA ASN A 75 -14.87 -19.15 8.22
C ASN A 75 -15.75 -19.84 9.30
N GLY A 76 -17.04 -19.99 9.00
CA GLY A 76 -18.02 -20.55 9.92
C GLY A 76 -18.44 -19.65 11.08
N LYS A 77 -17.89 -18.44 11.22
CA LYS A 77 -18.41 -17.45 12.19
C LYS A 77 -19.68 -16.81 11.64
N GLY A 78 -20.76 -16.84 12.42
CA GLY A 78 -22.01 -16.13 12.10
C GLY A 78 -21.93 -14.63 12.39
N GLY A 79 -23.09 -13.96 12.40
CA GLY A 79 -23.15 -12.51 12.58
C GLY A 79 -22.60 -11.78 11.35
N ARG A 80 -21.83 -10.71 11.56
CA ARG A 80 -21.33 -9.83 10.48
C ARG A 80 -20.01 -10.27 9.82
N PHE A 81 -19.42 -11.37 10.29
CA PHE A 81 -18.10 -11.83 9.85
C PHE A 81 -18.07 -12.29 8.38
N PRO A 82 -19.09 -13.00 7.86
CA PRO A 82 -19.15 -13.38 6.45
C PRO A 82 -19.14 -12.16 5.54
N GLU A 83 -19.95 -11.14 5.82
CA GLU A 83 -20.04 -9.92 5.03
C GLU A 83 -18.75 -9.09 5.10
N LEU A 84 -18.11 -9.02 6.28
CA LEU A 84 -16.79 -8.41 6.42
C LEU A 84 -15.74 -9.10 5.56
N LEU A 85 -15.73 -10.44 5.56
CA LEU A 85 -14.80 -11.23 4.77
C LEU A 85 -15.06 -11.03 3.28
N THR A 86 -16.31 -11.12 2.82
CA THR A 86 -16.68 -10.88 1.42
C THR A 86 -16.27 -9.47 0.97
N ASN A 87 -16.56 -8.45 1.79
CA ASN A 87 -16.18 -7.07 1.49
C ASN A 87 -14.66 -6.91 1.40
N PHE A 88 -13.91 -7.55 2.29
CA PHE A 88 -12.44 -7.56 2.24
C PHE A 88 -11.91 -8.27 0.98
N MET A 89 -12.49 -9.40 0.59
CA MET A 89 -12.10 -10.11 -0.63
C MET A 89 -12.34 -9.28 -1.90
N HIS A 90 -13.40 -8.45 -1.95
CA HIS A 90 -13.58 -7.49 -3.04
C HIS A 90 -12.46 -6.44 -3.10
N LEU A 91 -12.03 -5.92 -1.95
CA LEU A 91 -10.89 -4.99 -1.88
C LEU A 91 -9.59 -5.64 -2.38
N VAL A 92 -9.30 -6.85 -1.94
CA VAL A 92 -8.12 -7.61 -2.36
C VAL A 92 -8.17 -7.88 -3.87
N ALA A 93 -9.29 -8.36 -4.40
CA ALA A 93 -9.46 -8.62 -5.83
C ALA A 93 -9.25 -7.36 -6.68
N ALA A 94 -9.85 -6.23 -6.28
CA ALA A 94 -9.64 -4.95 -6.96
C ALA A 94 -8.17 -4.51 -6.91
N THR A 95 -7.51 -4.67 -5.77
CA THR A 95 -6.09 -4.33 -5.59
C THR A 95 -5.18 -5.21 -6.45
N GLU A 96 -5.48 -6.50 -6.58
CA GLU A 96 -4.73 -7.42 -7.44
C GLU A 96 -4.88 -7.05 -8.92
N LEU A 97 -6.11 -6.83 -9.38
CA LEU A 97 -6.42 -6.43 -10.76
C LEU A 97 -5.77 -5.10 -11.15
N ALA A 98 -5.75 -4.12 -10.25
CA ALA A 98 -5.15 -2.81 -10.47
C ALA A 98 -3.62 -2.86 -10.69
N SER A 99 -2.96 -3.88 -10.17
CA SER A 99 -1.50 -4.00 -10.19
C SER A 99 -0.98 -4.99 -11.22
N LEU A 100 -1.88 -5.56 -12.03
CA LEU A 100 -1.49 -6.36 -13.18
C LEU A 100 -0.55 -5.56 -14.10
N ARG A 101 0.45 -6.24 -14.64
CA ARG A 101 1.40 -5.65 -15.60
C ARG A 101 0.83 -5.53 -17.02
N ALA A 102 -0.32 -6.15 -17.26
CA ALA A 102 -1.06 -6.06 -18.51
C ALA A 102 -2.52 -5.77 -18.18
N VAL A 103 -3.14 -4.90 -18.98
CA VAL A 103 -4.54 -4.50 -18.81
C VAL A 103 -5.33 -5.03 -20.00
N SER A 104 -6.47 -5.65 -19.74
CA SER A 104 -7.44 -6.05 -20.75
C SER A 104 -8.79 -5.41 -20.45
N PRO A 105 -9.69 -5.26 -21.43
CA PRO A 105 -11.04 -4.76 -21.18
C PRO A 105 -11.79 -5.58 -20.12
N GLN A 106 -11.51 -6.88 -20.04
CA GLN A 106 -12.09 -7.76 -19.03
C GLN A 106 -11.53 -7.47 -17.62
N SER A 107 -10.21 -7.32 -17.47
CA SER A 107 -9.63 -7.04 -16.14
C SER A 107 -10.09 -5.70 -15.59
N VAL A 108 -10.27 -4.69 -16.46
CA VAL A 108 -10.85 -3.39 -16.06
C VAL A 108 -12.29 -3.53 -15.61
N ARG A 109 -13.14 -4.28 -16.33
CA ARG A 109 -14.53 -4.50 -15.90
C ARG A 109 -14.61 -5.23 -14.56
N LEU A 110 -13.77 -6.24 -14.37
CA LEU A 110 -13.68 -6.95 -13.08
C LEU A 110 -13.23 -6.01 -11.97
N TYR A 111 -12.22 -5.17 -12.22
CA TYR A 111 -11.76 -4.17 -11.26
C TYR A 111 -12.91 -3.25 -10.84
N GLU A 112 -13.63 -2.69 -11.81
CA GLU A 112 -14.76 -1.79 -11.56
C GLU A 112 -15.90 -2.46 -10.79
N SER A 113 -16.20 -3.73 -11.08
CA SER A 113 -17.21 -4.48 -10.33
C SER A 113 -16.79 -4.68 -8.87
N HIS A 114 -15.53 -5.07 -8.63
CA HIS A 114 -15.03 -5.34 -7.29
C HIS A 114 -14.89 -4.07 -6.46
N ILE A 115 -14.38 -2.98 -7.02
CA ILE A 115 -14.23 -1.73 -6.27
C ILE A 115 -15.59 -1.14 -5.89
N ARG A 116 -16.61 -1.24 -6.77
CA ARG A 116 -17.97 -0.81 -6.43
C ARG A 116 -18.58 -1.70 -5.35
N ALA A 117 -18.45 -3.02 -5.47
CA ALA A 117 -18.95 -3.96 -4.47
C ALA A 117 -18.32 -3.71 -3.10
N TYR A 118 -17.01 -3.51 -3.06
CA TYR A 118 -16.27 -3.12 -1.85
C TYR A 118 -16.80 -1.81 -1.25
N LEU A 119 -17.00 -0.76 -2.04
CA LEU A 119 -17.47 0.53 -1.51
C LEU A 119 -18.91 0.46 -1.02
N HIS A 120 -19.78 -0.28 -1.72
CA HIS A 120 -21.14 -0.55 -1.27
C HIS A 120 -21.16 -1.31 0.06
N GLY A 121 -20.40 -2.40 0.17
CA GLY A 121 -20.30 -3.17 1.40
C GLY A 121 -19.65 -2.37 2.53
N HIS A 122 -18.62 -1.59 2.24
CA HIS A 122 -18.00 -0.68 3.21
C HIS A 122 -19.01 0.29 3.82
N ARG A 123 -19.88 0.89 2.99
CA ARG A 123 -20.94 1.80 3.48
C ARG A 123 -21.96 1.09 4.36
N GLN A 124 -22.29 -0.17 4.06
CA GLN A 124 -23.26 -0.95 4.84
C GLN A 124 -22.67 -1.45 6.17
N LEU A 125 -21.40 -1.84 6.16
CA LEU A 125 -20.71 -2.44 7.31
C LEU A 125 -20.17 -1.39 8.29
N PHE A 126 -19.88 -0.17 7.81
CA PHE A 126 -19.27 0.91 8.59
C PHE A 126 -20.10 2.19 8.49
N LEU A 127 -21.31 2.16 9.06
CA LEU A 127 -22.31 3.23 8.96
C LEU A 127 -21.80 4.61 9.41
N ASP A 128 -20.86 4.64 10.36
CA ASP A 128 -20.31 5.89 10.92
C ASP A 128 -19.09 6.42 10.15
N GLN A 129 -18.62 5.71 9.13
CA GLN A 129 -17.41 6.09 8.38
C GLN A 129 -17.79 6.81 7.08
N ARG A 130 -17.17 7.98 6.88
CA ARG A 130 -17.26 8.71 5.60
C ARG A 130 -16.19 8.18 4.66
N PHE A 131 -16.51 8.15 3.37
CA PHE A 131 -15.51 7.81 2.37
C PHE A 131 -14.38 8.84 2.37
N VAL A 132 -13.14 8.35 2.34
CA VAL A 132 -11.94 9.18 2.20
C VAL A 132 -11.63 9.43 0.72
N PRO A 133 -10.86 10.47 0.37
CA PRO A 133 -10.52 10.78 -1.02
C PRO A 133 -9.95 9.59 -1.79
N ASN A 134 -9.10 8.76 -1.16
CA ASN A 134 -8.53 7.57 -1.81
C ASN A 134 -9.59 6.56 -2.27
N GLN A 135 -10.67 6.39 -1.51
CA GLN A 135 -11.79 5.52 -1.89
C GLN A 135 -12.56 6.09 -3.08
N HIS A 136 -12.68 7.42 -3.18
CA HIS A 136 -13.25 8.07 -4.35
C HIS A 136 -12.33 7.93 -5.58
N THR A 137 -11.03 8.21 -5.42
CA THR A 137 -10.04 8.10 -6.50
C THR A 137 -9.96 6.70 -7.08
N ALA A 138 -10.15 5.67 -6.26
CA ALA A 138 -10.21 4.28 -6.73
C ALA A 138 -11.32 4.03 -7.76
N LEU A 139 -12.45 4.74 -7.71
CA LEU A 139 -13.51 4.61 -8.72
C LEU A 139 -13.06 5.06 -10.12
N HIS A 140 -12.14 6.01 -10.19
CA HIS A 140 -11.62 6.55 -11.46
C HIS A 140 -10.50 5.70 -12.05
N LEU A 141 -9.90 4.80 -11.26
CA LEU A 141 -8.76 4.00 -11.71
C LEU A 141 -9.13 3.11 -12.92
N GLY A 142 -10.36 2.62 -13.00
CA GLY A 142 -10.83 1.85 -14.16
C GLY A 142 -10.75 2.64 -15.47
N GLN A 143 -11.09 3.93 -15.45
CA GLN A 143 -10.93 4.81 -16.61
C GLN A 143 -9.45 5.06 -16.92
N MET A 144 -8.63 5.33 -15.90
CA MET A 144 -7.19 5.55 -16.06
C MET A 144 -6.49 4.32 -16.68
N LEU A 145 -6.86 3.11 -16.26
CA LEU A 145 -6.34 1.86 -16.82
C LEU A 145 -6.66 1.70 -18.31
N ARG A 146 -7.83 2.17 -18.76
CA ARG A 146 -8.19 2.16 -20.20
C ARG A 146 -7.37 3.16 -21.01
N MET A 147 -7.11 4.35 -20.44
CA MET A 147 -6.43 5.44 -21.15
C MET A 147 -4.90 5.28 -21.17
N PHE A 148 -4.32 4.88 -20.05
CA PHE A 148 -2.87 4.88 -19.84
C PHE A 148 -2.27 3.48 -19.70
N GLY A 149 -3.11 2.44 -19.67
CA GLY A 149 -2.67 1.07 -19.46
C GLY A 149 -2.28 0.78 -18.00
N PRO A 150 -1.41 -0.22 -17.77
CA PRO A 150 -1.03 -0.68 -16.43
C PRO A 150 -0.47 0.44 -15.54
N VAL A 151 -0.84 0.46 -14.25
CA VAL A 151 -0.38 1.46 -13.26
C VAL A 151 1.15 1.58 -13.21
N HIS A 152 1.87 0.47 -13.42
CA HIS A 152 3.33 0.46 -13.44
C HIS A 152 3.94 1.39 -14.49
N ALA A 153 3.24 1.70 -15.57
CA ALA A 153 3.72 2.57 -16.63
C ALA A 153 3.70 4.06 -16.27
N TRP A 154 2.84 4.48 -15.34
CA TRP A 154 2.60 5.91 -15.05
C TRP A 154 2.57 6.26 -13.56
N ARG A 155 2.80 5.30 -12.66
CA ARG A 155 2.99 5.57 -11.22
C ARG A 155 4.20 6.47 -10.96
N THR A 156 4.17 7.23 -9.87
CA THR A 156 5.19 8.27 -9.57
C THR A 156 6.55 7.74 -9.13
N PHE A 157 6.67 6.46 -8.77
CA PHE A 157 7.92 5.89 -8.23
C PHE A 157 9.19 6.14 -9.07
N PRO A 158 9.17 6.05 -10.42
CA PRO A 158 10.34 6.40 -11.22
C PRO A 158 10.75 7.86 -11.01
N PHE A 159 9.78 8.78 -10.97
CA PHE A 159 10.03 10.21 -10.74
C PHE A 159 10.51 10.50 -9.32
N GLU A 160 9.97 9.84 -8.31
CA GLU A 160 10.46 9.94 -6.92
C GLU A 160 11.91 9.48 -6.80
N ARG A 161 12.28 8.40 -7.51
CA ARG A 161 13.67 7.93 -7.58
C ARG A 161 14.58 8.99 -8.21
N TYR A 162 14.15 9.61 -9.31
CA TYR A 162 14.90 10.71 -9.94
C TYR A 162 15.01 11.93 -9.02
N ASN A 163 13.96 12.28 -8.27
CA ASN A 163 14.01 13.36 -7.29
C ASN A 163 15.05 13.08 -6.20
N GLY A 164 15.10 11.86 -5.67
CA GLY A 164 16.13 11.46 -4.70
C GLY A 164 17.55 11.51 -5.30
N MET A 165 17.73 11.08 -6.55
CA MET A 165 19.01 11.21 -7.25
C MET A 165 19.41 12.68 -7.41
N MET A 166 18.49 13.55 -7.84
CA MET A 166 18.76 14.99 -7.97
C MET A 166 19.10 15.64 -6.63
N GLN A 167 18.44 15.25 -5.54
CA GLN A 167 18.76 15.73 -4.19
C GLN A 167 20.16 15.30 -3.71
N SER A 168 20.70 14.19 -4.24
CA SER A 168 22.06 13.74 -3.92
C SER A 168 23.15 14.49 -4.69
N ILE A 169 22.78 15.22 -5.75
CA ILE A 169 23.71 16.08 -6.49
C ILE A 169 23.89 17.36 -5.66
N ASN A 170 25.13 17.61 -5.25
CA ASN A 170 25.46 18.82 -4.50
C ASN A 170 25.23 20.06 -5.38
N ASN A 171 24.18 20.82 -5.08
CA ASN A 171 23.84 22.07 -5.76
C ASN A 171 24.49 23.28 -5.07
N ASN A 172 25.71 23.14 -4.54
CA ASN A 172 26.46 24.31 -4.10
C ASN A 172 26.61 25.21 -5.33
N SER A 173 25.83 26.28 -5.40
CA SER A 173 25.57 27.10 -6.60
C SER A 173 26.79 27.91 -7.06
N LYS A 174 27.99 27.38 -6.82
CA LYS A 174 29.27 27.80 -7.34
C LYS A 174 29.41 27.28 -8.77
N ILE A 175 28.86 28.04 -9.70
CA ILE A 175 29.27 27.97 -11.10
C ILE A 175 30.76 28.34 -11.13
N GLY A 176 31.64 27.39 -11.47
CA GLY A 176 33.01 27.73 -11.87
C GLY A 176 34.18 27.11 -11.11
N ASN A 177 34.05 25.99 -10.37
CA ASN A 177 35.23 25.38 -9.72
C ASN A 177 35.60 23.96 -10.15
N SER A 178 35.07 23.45 -11.27
CA SER A 178 35.39 22.09 -11.75
C SER A 178 36.42 22.03 -12.87
N MET A 179 37.25 23.06 -13.09
CA MET A 179 38.31 23.00 -14.10
C MET A 179 39.51 23.88 -13.75
N SER A 180 40.28 23.49 -12.74
CA SER A 180 41.64 24.03 -12.52
C SER A 180 42.59 22.94 -12.01
N ALA A 181 42.56 21.77 -12.64
CA ALA A 181 43.44 20.65 -12.27
C ALA A 181 44.08 19.94 -13.47
N TYR A 182 44.13 20.56 -14.66
CA TYR A 182 44.77 19.96 -15.84
C TYR A 182 45.47 20.98 -16.75
N PHE A 183 46.26 21.91 -16.20
CA PHE A 183 47.31 22.60 -16.98
C PHE A 183 48.46 22.98 -16.05
N VAL A 184 49.13 21.97 -15.50
CA VAL A 184 50.56 22.10 -15.20
C VAL A 184 51.26 21.28 -16.27
N LEU A 185 51.62 21.95 -17.37
CA LEU A 185 52.65 21.46 -18.27
C LEU A 185 53.89 22.32 -18.07
N ASP A 186 54.95 21.60 -17.72
CA ASP A 186 56.38 21.90 -17.69
C ASP A 186 56.91 23.22 -18.29
N GLU A 187 57.82 23.78 -17.49
CA GLU A 187 59.06 24.54 -17.78
C GLU A 187 59.05 25.81 -18.66
N PRO A 188 59.57 26.93 -18.15
CA PRO A 188 60.00 28.05 -18.98
C PRO A 188 61.39 27.80 -19.58
N LEU A 189 61.49 27.87 -20.91
CA LEU A 189 62.74 28.01 -21.66
C LEU A 189 63.49 29.25 -21.18
N THR A 190 64.68 29.06 -20.60
CA THR A 190 65.68 30.11 -20.41
C THR A 190 66.27 30.48 -21.77
N VAL A 191 66.20 31.77 -22.12
CA VAL A 191 66.98 32.39 -23.19
C VAL A 191 68.00 33.31 -22.53
N ASP A 192 69.23 33.21 -23.04
CA ASP A 192 70.50 33.89 -22.71
C ASP A 192 71.47 33.13 -21.77
#